data_AF-A0A7J9KWK1-F1
#
_entry.id   AF-A0A7J9KWK1-F1
#
_cell.length_a   1.000
_cell.length_b   1.000
_cell.length_c   1.000
_cell.angle_alpha   90.00
_cell.angle_beta   90.00
_cell.angle_gamma   90.00
#
_symmetry.space_group_name_H-M   'P 1'
#
loop_
_entity.id
_entity.type
_entity.pdbx_description
1 polymer ?
#
loop_
_entity_poly.entity_id
_entity_poly.type
_entity_poly.pdbx_seq_one_letter_code
_entity_poly.pdbx_strand_id
1 'polypeptide(L)' 'MAFSGGMRFCVEADFSKLQMAVEKETKSHQNLEPSFRWEPVKGGNILRTPGLQFPDGFHIRLMEIN' A
#
# COMPACT_ATOMS: atom_id res chain seq x y z
N MET A 1 18.06 2.18 -2.48
CA MET A 1 16.94 3.12 -2.68
C MET A 1 15.95 2.50 -3.65
N ALA A 2 14.64 2.53 -3.35
CA ALA A 2 13.60 1.94 -4.22
C ALA A 2 13.35 2.76 -5.50
N PHE A 3 13.78 4.02 -5.52
CA PHE A 3 13.47 5.01 -6.56
C PHE A 3 14.68 5.37 -7.45
N SER A 4 15.64 4.44 -7.62
CA SER A 4 16.90 4.68 -8.35
C SER A 4 17.76 5.82 -7.72
N GLY A 5 18.69 6.40 -8.49
CA GLY A 5 19.59 7.49 -8.07
C GLY A 5 20.27 8.21 -9.24
N GLY A 6 20.98 9.30 -8.95
CA GLY A 6 21.68 10.11 -9.95
C GLY A 6 20.73 10.81 -10.93
N MET A 7 21.13 10.91 -12.20
CA MET A 7 20.33 11.56 -13.26
C MET A 7 18.99 10.87 -13.57
N ARG A 8 18.78 9.64 -13.07
CA ARG A 8 17.55 8.84 -13.29
C ARG A 8 16.80 8.59 -11.99
N PHE A 9 16.93 9.48 -11.01
CA PHE A 9 16.13 9.45 -9.80
C PHE A 9 14.64 9.62 -10.14
N CYS A 10 13.75 8.87 -9.47
CA CYS A 10 12.32 8.99 -9.71
C CYS A 10 11.84 10.40 -9.31
N VAL A 11 11.37 11.15 -10.29
CA VAL A 11 10.87 12.53 -10.12
C VAL A 11 9.72 12.57 -9.11
N GLU A 12 8.92 11.51 -9.03
CA GLU A 12 7.74 11.39 -8.16
C GLU A 12 8.03 10.62 -6.87
N ALA A 13 9.29 10.41 -6.49
CA ALA A 13 9.65 9.64 -5.29
C ALA A 13 9.02 10.23 -4.01
N ASP A 14 9.02 11.56 -3.88
CA ASP A 14 8.50 12.22 -2.67
C ASP A 14 6.98 12.25 -2.65
N PHE A 15 6.34 12.46 -3.80
CA PHE A 15 4.89 12.31 -3.93
C PHE A 15 4.44 10.88 -3.60
N SER A 16 5.14 9.87 -4.12
CA SER A 16 4.85 8.45 -3.85
C SER A 16 4.96 8.13 -2.35
N LYS A 17 5.96 8.69 -1.66
CA LYS A 17 6.08 8.55 -0.20
C LYS A 17 4.94 9.23 0.54
N LEU A 18 4.56 10.43 0.11
CA LEU A 18 3.43 11.17 0.69
C LEU A 18 2.12 10.41 0.49
N GLN A 19 1.87 9.87 -0.69
CA GLN A 19 0.67 9.08 -0.95
C GLN A 19 0.60 7.83 -0.06
N MET A 20 1.70 7.07 0.05
CA MET A 20 1.77 5.91 0.96
C MET A 20 1.65 6.30 2.44
N ALA A 21 2.14 7.48 2.83
CA ALA A 21 2.01 8.00 4.18
C ALA A 21 0.56 8.43 4.44
N VAL A 22 -0.06 9.18 3.53
CA VAL A 22 -1.46 9.60 3.63
C VAL A 22 -2.39 8.39 3.65
N GLU A 23 -2.19 7.36 2.84
CA GLU A 23 -3.02 6.14 2.91
C GLU A 23 -2.94 5.45 4.29
N LYS A 24 -1.78 5.51 4.96
CA LYS A 24 -1.60 4.99 6.33
C LYS A 24 -2.15 5.94 7.40
N GLU A 25 -1.88 7.23 7.27
CA GLU A 25 -2.28 8.27 8.21
C GLU A 25 -3.77 8.59 8.09
N THR A 26 -4.39 8.53 6.91
CA THR A 26 -5.84 8.66 6.73
C THR A 26 -6.59 7.49 7.36
N LYS A 27 -5.97 6.31 7.51
CA LYS A 27 -6.49 5.26 8.41
C LYS A 27 -6.35 5.63 9.90
N SER A 28 -5.43 6.54 10.24
CA SER A 28 -5.20 7.06 11.59
C SER A 28 -5.89 8.41 11.87
N HIS A 29 -6.43 9.12 10.87
CA HIS A 29 -7.33 10.27 10.99
C HIS A 29 -8.74 9.79 11.39
N GLN A 30 -8.72 8.96 12.42
CA GLN A 30 -9.76 8.18 13.08
C GLN A 30 -10.68 9.08 13.93
N ASN A 31 -11.11 10.23 13.37
CA ASN A 31 -12.20 11.05 13.92
C ASN A 31 -13.47 10.98 13.06
N LEU A 32 -13.48 10.14 12.03
CA LEU A 32 -14.66 9.85 11.23
C LEU A 32 -14.79 8.33 11.09
N GLU A 33 -15.57 7.75 12.00
CA GLU A 33 -15.92 6.33 12.05
C GLU A 33 -16.65 5.87 10.78
N PRO A 34 -16.48 4.59 10.37
CA PRO A 34 -16.01 3.45 11.19
C PRO A 34 -14.53 3.09 11.02
N SER A 35 -13.93 2.70 12.14
CA SER A 35 -12.56 2.19 12.23
C SER A 35 -12.40 0.82 11.54
N PHE A 36 -12.15 0.79 10.23
CA PHE A 36 -11.96 -0.48 9.50
C PHE A 36 -10.54 -1.06 9.64
N ARG A 37 -10.43 -2.18 10.36
CA ARG A 37 -9.26 -3.08 10.33
C ARG A 37 -9.29 -3.95 9.07
N TRP A 38 -8.13 -4.42 8.63
CA TRP A 38 -8.04 -5.37 7.54
C TRP A 38 -6.99 -6.44 7.83
N GLU A 39 -7.23 -7.65 7.34
CA GLU A 39 -6.28 -8.76 7.39
C GLU A 39 -6.12 -9.38 5.99
N PRO A 40 -4.92 -9.84 5.61
CA PRO A 40 -4.71 -10.58 4.38
C PRO A 40 -5.34 -11.97 4.50
N VAL A 41 -6.16 -12.36 3.52
CA VAL A 41 -6.83 -13.68 3.46
C VAL A 41 -6.16 -14.58 2.44
N LYS A 42 -5.78 -14.04 1.29
CA LYS A 42 -5.19 -14.75 0.16
C LYS A 42 -4.36 -13.78 -0.68
N GLY A 43 -3.40 -14.29 -1.46
CA GLY A 43 -2.52 -13.45 -2.30
C GLY A 43 -1.05 -13.53 -1.93
N GLY A 44 -0.59 -14.69 -1.42
CA GLY A 44 0.82 -14.96 -1.11
C GLY A 44 1.66 -15.38 -2.33
N ASN A 45 1.04 -15.64 -3.48
CA ASN A 45 1.75 -15.93 -4.72
C ASN A 45 2.22 -14.60 -5.32
N ILE A 46 3.43 -14.19 -4.98
CA ILE A 46 4.05 -12.95 -5.43
C ILE A 46 4.95 -13.28 -6.62
N LEU A 47 4.66 -12.69 -7.77
CA LEU A 47 5.55 -12.77 -8.93
C LEU A 47 6.33 -11.47 -9.08
N ARG A 48 7.61 -11.57 -9.45
CA ARG A 48 8.53 -10.43 -9.60
C ARG A 48 9.26 -10.51 -10.94
N THR A 49 8.50 -10.40 -12.03
CA THR A 49 9.06 -10.54 -13.38
C THR A 49 8.28 -9.73 -14.41
N PRO A 50 8.80 -8.58 -14.90
CA PRO A 50 9.86 -7.76 -14.32
C PRO A 50 9.37 -6.90 -13.12
N GLY A 51 8.06 -6.74 -12.94
CA GLY A 51 7.43 -5.99 -11.85
C GLY A 51 6.82 -6.88 -10.77
N LEU A 52 6.49 -6.29 -9.62
CA LEU A 52 5.74 -6.94 -8.54
C LEU A 52 4.28 -7.14 -8.97
N GLN A 53 3.82 -8.39 -8.91
CA GLN A 53 2.47 -8.77 -9.31
C GLN A 53 1.86 -9.74 -8.30
N PHE A 54 0.54 -9.63 -8.16
CA PHE A 54 -0.30 -10.59 -7.45
C PHE A 54 -1.24 -11.22 -8.48
N PRO A 55 -0.81 -12.26 -9.23
CA PRO A 55 -1.56 -12.84 -10.35
C PRO A 55 -2.97 -13.31 -9.94
N ASP A 56 -3.10 -13.83 -8.73
CA ASP A 56 -4.38 -14.29 -8.16
C ASP A 56 -5.11 -13.18 -7.38
N GLY A 57 -4.61 -11.94 -7.42
CA GLY A 57 -5.04 -10.81 -6.60
C GLY A 57 -4.51 -10.85 -5.17
N PHE A 58 -4.62 -9.70 -4.48
CA PHE A 58 -4.36 -9.58 -3.04
C PHE A 58 -5.70 -9.42 -2.32
N HIS A 59 -6.14 -10.48 -1.65
CA HIS A 59 -7.45 -10.56 -1.01
C HIS A 59 -7.32 -10.13 0.45
N ILE A 60 -8.09 -9.13 0.84
CA ILE A 60 -8.18 -8.64 2.21
C ILE A 60 -9.59 -8.86 2.75
N ARG A 61 -9.70 -9.13 4.04
CA ARG A 61 -10.96 -9.07 4.79
C ARG A 61 -10.99 -7.76 5.55
N LEU A 62 -12.05 -6.99 5.36
CA LEU A 62 -12.32 -5.80 6.17
C LEU A 62 -13.10 -6.22 7.42
N MET A 63 -12.68 -5.73 8.57
CA MET A 63 -13.32 -5.92 9.87
C MET A 63 -13.72 -4.55 10.38
N GLU A 64 -15.02 -4.38 10.62
CA GLU A 64 -15.53 -3.21 11.32
C GLU A 64 -15.17 -3.34 12.80
N ILE A 65 -14.52 -2.32 13.36
CA ILE A 65 -14.36 -2.19 14.81
C ILE A 65 -15.49 -1.29 15.27
N ASN A 66 -16.33 -1.83 16.15
CA ASN A 66 -17.34 -1.09 16.91
C ASN A 66 -16.70 -0.65 18.23
#